data_AF-A0A9X3WUF1-F1
#
_entry.id   AF-A0A9X3WUF1-F1
#
_cell.length_a   1.000
_cell.length_b   1.000
_cell.length_c   1.000
_cell.angle_alpha   90.00
_cell.angle_beta   90.00
_cell.angle_gamma   90.00
#
_symmetry.space_group_name_H-M   'P 1'
#
loop_
_entity.id
_entity.type
_entity.pdbx_description
1 polymer ?
#
loop_
_entity_poly.entity_id
_entity_poly.type
_entity_poly.pdbx_seq_one_letter_code
_entity_poly.pdbx_strand_id
1 'polypeptide(L)'
;MNKKSIIVLSVVIVVMISWGVRVYYVNDGIAKEYDIKTYQVLDNVLFDNATYKVIDFRYGAIEEDDSKTIPLTIEMEVQNTSDKSIAISRIIETKLAYGLDFYQTRDGDFDIYELKNLPPKTTTNIKLTYQVKPKYNGKEAKLYIPQDLYGEQVMDKYQTGKRYGIVIQL
;
A
#
# COMPACT_ATOMS: atom_id res chain seq x y z
N MET A 1 7.79 -49.65 -29.40
CA MET A 1 6.94 -49.14 -28.29
C MET A 1 5.64 -49.92 -28.29
N ASN A 2 5.23 -50.49 -27.16
CA ASN A 2 4.04 -51.34 -27.12
C ASN A 2 2.78 -50.47 -27.30
N LYS A 3 1.73 -50.94 -27.99
CA LYS A 3 0.51 -50.14 -28.26
C LYS A 3 -0.10 -49.55 -26.98
N LYS A 4 -0.01 -50.29 -25.86
CA LYS A 4 -0.42 -49.83 -24.52
C LYS A 4 0.37 -48.63 -24.02
N SER A 5 1.69 -48.58 -24.26
CA SER A 5 2.55 -47.46 -23.86
C SER A 5 2.24 -46.19 -24.64
N ILE A 6 1.87 -46.32 -25.92
CA ILE A 6 1.46 -45.18 -26.76
C ILE A 6 0.15 -44.58 -26.22
N ILE A 7 -0.82 -45.43 -25.89
CA ILE A 7 -2.12 -44.99 -25.35
C ILE A 7 -1.94 -44.26 -24.01
N VAL A 8 -1.13 -44.80 -23.10
CA VAL A 8 -0.85 -44.15 -21.81
C VAL A 8 -0.18 -42.79 -22.00
N LEU A 9 0.82 -42.71 -22.89
CA LEU A 9 1.50 -41.45 -23.18
C LEU A 9 0.54 -40.39 -23.74
N SER A 10 -0.36 -40.78 -24.64
CA SER A 10 -1.38 -39.89 -25.19
C SER A 10 -2.33 -39.36 -24.11
N VAL A 11 -2.77 -40.21 -23.18
CA VAL A 11 -3.61 -39.77 -22.05
C VAL A 11 -2.88 -38.76 -21.17
N VAL A 12 -1.60 -39.02 -20.85
CA VAL A 12 -0.78 -38.10 -20.05
C VAL A 12 -0.63 -36.74 -20.74
N ILE A 13 -0.38 -36.72 -22.06
CA ILE A 13 -0.29 -35.48 -22.84
C ILE A 13 -1.60 -34.71 -22.80
N VAL A 14 -2.74 -35.38 -23.00
CA VAL A 14 -4.07 -34.73 -22.96
C VAL A 14 -4.35 -34.13 -21.57
N VAL A 15 -4.00 -34.84 -20.50
CA VAL A 15 -4.14 -34.34 -19.12
C VAL A 15 -3.26 -33.11 -18.90
N MET A 16 -2.00 -33.14 -19.35
CA MET A 16 -1.10 -31.97 -19.23
C MET A 16 -1.58 -30.77 -20.04
N ILE A 17 -2.09 -30.98 -21.26
CA ILE A 17 -2.65 -29.90 -22.09
C ILE A 17 -3.89 -29.31 -21.41
N SER A 18 -4.83 -30.14 -20.95
CA SER A 18 -6.03 -29.69 -20.24
C SER A 18 -5.69 -28.89 -18.98
N TRP A 19 -4.69 -29.35 -18.21
CA TRP A 19 -4.17 -28.62 -17.07
C TRP A 19 -3.55 -27.27 -17.47
N GLY A 20 -2.72 -27.25 -18.50
CA GLY A 20 -2.10 -26.02 -19.02
C GLY A 20 -3.14 -25.01 -19.48
N VAL A 21 -4.18 -25.45 -20.20
CA VAL A 21 -5.30 -24.61 -20.63
C VAL A 21 -6.06 -24.05 -19.43
N ARG A 22 -6.37 -24.89 -18.43
CA ARG A 22 -7.02 -24.43 -17.20
C ARG A 22 -6.19 -23.39 -16.47
N VAL A 23 -4.88 -23.63 -16.30
CA VAL A 23 -3.97 -22.68 -15.66
C VAL A 23 -3.89 -21.38 -16.46
N TYR A 24 -3.90 -21.44 -17.79
CA TYR A 24 -3.94 -20.25 -18.63
C TYR A 24 -5.21 -19.43 -18.37
N TYR A 25 -6.41 -20.03 -18.51
CA TYR A 25 -7.68 -19.32 -18.30
C TYR A 25 -7.87 -18.82 -16.86
N VAL A 26 -7.38 -19.56 -15.86
CA VAL A 26 -7.45 -19.12 -14.45
C VAL A 26 -6.53 -17.92 -14.20
N ASN A 27 -5.41 -17.80 -14.92
CA ASN A 27 -4.46 -16.69 -14.78
C ASN A 27 -4.59 -15.62 -15.87
N ASP A 28 -5.59 -15.75 -16.73
CA ASP A 28 -5.92 -14.78 -17.76
C ASP A 28 -6.61 -13.58 -17.10
N GLY A 29 -6.15 -12.37 -17.43
CA GLY A 29 -6.63 -11.14 -16.79
C GLY A 29 -6.14 -10.88 -15.35
N ILE A 30 -5.33 -11.76 -14.75
CA ILE A 30 -4.70 -11.47 -13.44
C ILE A 30 -3.48 -10.58 -13.65
N ALA A 31 -3.41 -9.47 -12.90
CA ALA A 31 -2.22 -8.63 -12.87
C ALA A 31 -0.99 -9.39 -12.30
N LYS A 32 0.07 -9.50 -13.11
CA LYS A 32 1.29 -10.29 -12.84
C LYS A 32 2.47 -9.42 -12.43
N GLU A 33 2.50 -8.17 -12.89
CA GLU A 33 3.57 -7.22 -12.60
C GLU A 33 3.19 -6.32 -11.43
N TYR A 34 4.18 -5.88 -10.66
CA TYR A 34 4.01 -4.85 -9.63
C TYR A 34 4.55 -3.53 -10.15
N ASP A 35 3.74 -2.48 -10.05
CA ASP A 35 4.13 -1.10 -10.35
C ASP A 35 3.97 -0.28 -9.08
N ILE A 36 5.09 0.08 -8.45
CA ILE A 36 5.10 0.85 -7.21
C ILE A 36 5.63 2.23 -7.51
N LYS A 37 4.75 3.23 -7.49
CA LYS A 37 5.14 4.63 -7.62
C LYS A 37 5.67 5.15 -6.30
N THR A 38 6.94 5.55 -6.30
CA THR A 38 7.64 6.06 -5.12
C THR A 38 7.71 7.58 -5.19
N TYR A 39 7.31 8.23 -4.10
CA TYR A 39 7.40 9.67 -3.88
C TYR A 39 8.36 9.97 -2.72
N GLN A 40 8.85 11.20 -2.63
CA GLN A 40 9.65 11.69 -1.52
C GLN A 40 8.78 12.46 -0.52
N VAL A 41 9.31 12.70 0.68
CA VAL A 41 8.72 13.66 1.63
C VAL A 41 8.55 15.03 0.95
N LEU A 42 7.48 15.75 1.29
CA LEU A 42 7.03 17.00 0.68
C LEU A 42 6.46 16.91 -0.75
N ASP A 43 6.58 15.77 -1.45
CA ASP A 43 5.93 15.59 -2.75
C ASP A 43 4.40 15.60 -2.61
N ASN A 44 3.72 16.24 -3.57
CA ASN A 44 2.27 16.13 -3.70
C ASN A 44 1.91 14.79 -4.35
N VAL A 45 1.32 13.90 -3.57
CA VAL A 45 0.77 12.62 -4.03
C VAL A 45 -0.69 12.83 -4.41
N LEU A 46 -1.01 12.52 -5.67
CA LEU A 46 -2.39 12.60 -6.17
C LEU A 46 -3.16 11.31 -5.82
N PHE A 47 -4.23 11.46 -5.06
CA PHE A 47 -5.32 10.49 -4.95
C PHE A 47 -6.42 10.86 -5.93
N ASP A 48 -7.46 10.03 -6.02
CA ASP A 48 -8.52 10.23 -7.03
C ASP A 48 -9.29 11.54 -6.79
N ASN A 49 -9.59 11.86 -5.53
CA ASN A 49 -10.34 13.06 -5.13
C ASN A 49 -9.62 13.90 -4.06
N ALA A 50 -8.34 13.66 -3.83
CA ALA A 50 -7.56 14.36 -2.82
C ALA A 50 -6.10 14.50 -3.24
N THR A 51 -5.39 15.40 -2.57
CA THR A 51 -3.93 15.43 -2.56
C THR A 51 -3.42 15.11 -1.17
N TYR A 52 -2.33 14.39 -1.11
CA TYR A 52 -1.70 13.92 0.10
C TYR A 52 -0.22 14.31 0.10
N LYS A 53 0.29 14.71 1.26
CA LYS A 53 1.69 15.08 1.44
C LYS A 53 2.16 14.65 2.82
N VAL A 54 3.33 14.02 2.89
CA VAL A 54 4.05 13.90 4.16
C VAL A 54 4.84 15.19 4.37
N ILE A 55 4.56 15.88 5.46
CA ILE A 55 5.16 17.16 5.80
C ILE A 55 6.48 16.96 6.55
N ASP A 56 6.48 16.05 7.52
CA ASP A 56 7.62 15.81 8.39
C ASP A 56 7.55 14.39 8.95
N PHE A 57 8.69 13.87 9.38
CA PHE A 57 8.76 12.67 10.19
C PHE A 57 9.92 12.76 11.19
N ARG A 58 9.72 12.22 12.40
CA ARG A 58 10.72 12.26 13.45
C ARG A 58 10.69 11.04 14.35
N TYR A 59 11.86 10.53 14.66
CA TYR A 59 12.03 9.54 15.72
C TYR A 59 12.04 10.27 17.08
N GLY A 60 11.35 9.71 18.06
CA GLY A 60 11.42 10.17 19.44
C GLY A 60 12.63 9.61 20.19
N ALA A 61 12.69 9.91 21.48
CA ALA A 61 13.74 9.40 22.35
C ALA A 61 13.60 7.89 22.57
N ILE A 62 14.74 7.21 22.77
CA ILE A 62 14.78 5.88 23.37
C ILE A 62 14.51 6.10 24.86
N GLU A 63 13.38 5.63 25.37
CA GLU A 63 13.14 5.69 26.82
C GLU A 63 14.16 4.79 27.53
N GLU A 64 14.78 5.32 28.60
CA GLU A 64 15.94 4.76 29.30
C GLU A 64 15.69 3.41 30.01
N ASP A 65 14.48 2.84 29.92
CA ASP A 65 14.11 1.59 30.59
C ASP A 65 13.58 0.57 29.57
N ASP A 66 14.44 -0.35 29.13
CA ASP A 66 14.12 -1.57 28.36
C ASP A 66 13.14 -1.42 27.16
N SER A 67 13.05 -0.22 26.58
CA SER A 67 12.07 0.06 25.53
C SER A 67 12.44 -0.71 24.25
N LYS A 68 11.65 -1.76 23.95
CA LYS A 68 11.79 -2.59 22.74
C LYS A 68 11.47 -1.83 21.45
N THR A 69 10.98 -0.59 21.57
CA THR A 69 10.53 0.26 20.48
C THR A 69 10.86 1.73 20.74
N ILE A 70 11.04 2.48 19.66
CA ILE A 70 11.08 3.94 19.61
C ILE A 70 9.88 4.44 18.80
N PRO A 71 9.26 5.58 19.16
CA PRO A 71 8.18 6.14 18.37
C PRO A 71 8.75 6.84 17.13
N LEU A 72 8.20 6.53 15.95
CA LEU A 72 8.35 7.32 14.73
C LEU A 72 7.03 8.05 14.48
N THR A 73 7.04 9.38 14.59
CA THR A 73 5.88 10.22 14.27
C THR A 73 5.98 10.69 12.82
N ILE A 74 4.89 10.58 12.06
CA ILE A 74 4.76 11.07 10.70
C ILE A 74 3.64 12.11 10.68
N GLU A 75 3.96 13.33 10.23
CA GLU A 75 3.01 14.42 10.06
C GLU A 75 2.62 14.54 8.59
N MET A 76 1.32 14.60 8.31
CA MET A 76 0.77 14.51 6.97
C MET A 76 -0.34 15.54 6.78
N GLU A 77 -0.49 15.98 5.53
CA GLU A 77 -1.52 16.88 5.07
C GLU A 77 -2.37 16.17 4.02
N VAL A 78 -3.70 16.25 4.15
CA VAL A 78 -4.64 15.78 3.13
C VAL A 78 -5.56 16.91 2.74
N GLN A 79 -5.66 17.20 1.45
CA GLN A 79 -6.58 18.19 0.91
C GLN A 79 -7.60 17.52 0.00
N ASN A 80 -8.88 17.77 0.24
CA ASN A 80 -9.94 17.37 -0.68
C ASN A 80 -9.92 18.27 -1.92
N THR A 81 -9.67 17.71 -3.09
CA THR A 81 -9.62 18.45 -4.36
C THR A 81 -10.95 18.45 -5.10
N SER A 82 -11.92 17.66 -4.66
CA SER A 82 -13.25 17.55 -5.27
C SER A 82 -14.21 18.65 -4.80
N ASP A 83 -15.37 18.73 -5.45
CA ASP A 83 -16.47 19.64 -5.10
C ASP A 83 -17.49 19.00 -4.13
N LYS A 84 -17.19 17.80 -3.62
CA LYS A 84 -18.06 17.03 -2.70
C LYS A 84 -17.28 16.63 -1.46
N SER A 85 -17.99 16.32 -0.38
CA SER A 85 -17.32 15.70 0.77
C SER A 85 -16.83 14.31 0.41
N ILE A 86 -15.67 13.94 0.95
CA ILE A 86 -15.04 12.63 0.69
C ILE A 86 -14.70 11.92 2.00
N ALA A 87 -14.60 10.60 1.94
CA ALA A 87 -14.11 9.78 3.04
C ALA A 87 -12.65 9.38 2.78
N ILE A 88 -11.74 9.86 3.62
CA ILE A 88 -10.30 9.56 3.59
C ILE A 88 -9.82 8.87 4.86
N SER A 89 -10.73 8.42 5.74
CA SER A 89 -10.40 7.78 7.02
C SER A 89 -9.43 6.61 6.93
N ARG A 90 -9.37 5.92 5.79
CA ARG A 90 -8.40 4.83 5.57
C ARG A 90 -6.95 5.30 5.51
N ILE A 91 -6.68 6.60 5.42
CA ILE A 91 -5.30 7.13 5.46
C ILE A 91 -4.57 6.77 6.76
N ILE A 92 -5.29 6.48 7.86
CA ILE A 92 -4.67 6.02 9.10
C ILE A 92 -4.20 4.56 9.05
N GLU A 93 -4.57 3.81 8.00
CA GLU A 93 -4.20 2.40 7.78
C GLU A 93 -2.88 2.26 6.99
N THR A 94 -2.10 3.34 6.85
CA THR A 94 -0.79 3.31 6.21
C THR A 94 0.17 2.35 6.90
N LYS A 95 1.01 1.68 6.11
CA LYS A 95 1.98 0.69 6.61
C LYS A 95 3.38 1.23 6.47
N LEU A 96 4.13 1.25 7.56
CA LEU A 96 5.54 1.59 7.56
C LEU A 96 6.38 0.34 7.36
N ALA A 97 7.40 0.39 6.52
CA ALA A 97 8.24 -0.76 6.22
C ALA A 97 9.74 -0.41 6.24
N TYR A 98 10.53 -1.35 6.78
CA TYR A 98 11.98 -1.40 6.68
C TYR A 98 12.37 -2.75 6.06
N GLY A 99 12.42 -2.80 4.74
CA GLY A 99 12.57 -4.06 4.01
C GLY A 99 11.38 -5.00 4.27
N LEU A 100 11.62 -6.10 4.99
CA LEU A 100 10.60 -7.10 5.34
C LEU A 100 9.95 -6.87 6.71
N ASP A 101 10.45 -5.93 7.51
CA ASP A 101 9.85 -5.57 8.80
C ASP A 101 8.76 -4.50 8.58
N PHE A 102 7.49 -4.86 8.84
CA PHE A 102 6.33 -3.98 8.67
C PHE A 102 5.73 -3.56 10.01
N TYR A 103 5.27 -2.31 10.08
CA TYR A 103 4.63 -1.70 11.25
C TYR A 103 3.32 -1.04 10.85
N GLN A 104 2.34 -1.16 11.73
CA GLN A 104 1.02 -0.54 11.62
C GLN A 104 0.77 0.22 12.92
N THR A 105 -0.08 1.23 12.86
CA THR A 105 -0.46 1.99 14.05
C THR A 105 -1.93 2.39 14.00
N ARG A 106 -2.50 2.64 15.17
CA ARG A 106 -3.72 3.41 15.36
C ARG A 106 -3.49 4.65 16.23
N ASP A 107 -2.26 4.84 16.68
CA ASP A 107 -1.85 5.92 17.55
C ASP A 107 -1.51 7.13 16.71
N GLY A 108 -1.93 8.30 17.16
CA GLY A 108 -1.79 9.53 16.40
C GLY A 108 -2.68 10.65 16.91
N ASP A 109 -2.67 11.73 16.15
CA ASP A 109 -3.52 12.91 16.35
C ASP A 109 -4.29 13.15 15.05
N PHE A 110 -5.60 12.86 15.09
CA PHE A 110 -6.54 13.02 13.98
C PHE A 110 -7.99 12.92 14.47
N ASP A 111 -8.92 13.61 13.79
CA ASP A 111 -10.36 13.47 14.02
C ASP A 111 -10.98 12.49 13.02
N ILE A 112 -11.33 11.28 13.48
CA ILE A 112 -11.94 10.25 12.64
C ILE A 112 -13.27 10.68 11.98
N TYR A 113 -14.04 11.57 12.61
CA TYR A 113 -15.30 12.08 12.02
C TYR A 113 -15.00 13.03 10.87
N GLU A 114 -13.99 13.89 11.04
CA GLU A 114 -13.49 14.75 9.97
C GLU A 114 -12.96 13.91 8.80
N LEU A 115 -12.15 12.88 9.06
CA LEU A 115 -11.61 12.02 8.00
C LEU A 115 -12.70 11.20 7.27
N LYS A 116 -13.83 10.90 7.91
CA LYS A 116 -14.96 10.21 7.26
C LYS A 116 -15.78 11.12 6.37
N ASN A 117 -15.71 12.43 6.57
CA ASN A 117 -16.52 13.40 5.85
C ASN A 117 -15.75 14.72 5.66
N LEU A 118 -14.61 14.64 4.98
CA LEU A 118 -13.74 15.78 4.73
C LEU A 118 -14.44 16.70 3.71
N PRO A 119 -14.81 17.95 4.08
CA PRO A 119 -15.57 18.83 3.20
C PRO A 119 -14.85 19.18 1.88
N PRO A 120 -15.56 19.70 0.87
CA PRO A 120 -14.96 20.14 -0.38
C PRO A 120 -13.88 21.19 -0.15
N LYS A 121 -12.76 21.08 -0.87
CA LYS A 121 -11.67 22.08 -0.88
C LYS A 121 -11.01 22.36 0.48
N THR A 122 -11.26 21.53 1.49
CA THR A 122 -10.63 21.68 2.82
C THR A 122 -9.39 20.82 2.95
N THR A 123 -8.49 21.28 3.81
CA THR A 123 -7.27 20.57 4.19
C THR A 123 -7.35 20.16 5.65
N THR A 124 -6.90 18.95 5.95
CA THR A 124 -6.76 18.43 7.31
C THR A 124 -5.35 17.90 7.53
N ASN A 125 -4.90 17.96 8.78
CA ASN A 125 -3.59 17.48 9.20
C ASN A 125 -3.75 16.22 10.04
N ILE A 126 -2.85 15.27 9.86
CA ILE A 126 -2.90 13.95 10.48
C ILE A 126 -1.52 13.65 11.01
N LYS A 127 -1.42 13.23 12.27
CA LYS A 127 -0.19 12.68 12.82
C LYS A 127 -0.41 11.20 13.11
N LEU A 128 0.52 10.35 12.68
CA LEU A 128 0.54 8.93 13.03
C LEU A 128 1.84 8.58 13.73
N THR A 129 1.75 7.79 14.79
CA THR A 129 2.92 7.39 15.60
C THR A 129 3.11 5.89 15.53
N TYR A 130 4.21 5.43 14.96
CA TYR A 130 4.57 4.02 14.83
C TYR A 130 5.57 3.62 15.91
N GLN A 131 5.33 2.50 16.58
CA GLN A 131 6.30 1.91 17.52
C GLN A 131 7.26 0.99 16.75
N VAL A 132 8.49 1.44 16.50
CA VAL A 132 9.47 0.73 15.65
C VAL A 132 10.68 0.25 16.46
N LYS A 133 11.37 -0.82 16.06
CA LYS A 133 12.56 -1.29 16.80
C LYS A 133 13.67 -0.23 16.80
N PRO A 134 14.43 -0.05 17.91
CA PRO A 134 15.51 0.95 18.00
C PRO A 134 16.58 0.85 16.89
N LYS A 135 16.84 -0.36 16.37
CA LYS A 135 17.76 -0.59 15.23
C LYS A 135 17.38 0.14 13.93
N TYR A 136 16.18 0.71 13.86
CA TYR A 136 15.67 1.47 12.73
C TYR A 136 15.76 2.99 12.91
N ASN A 137 16.25 3.48 14.05
CA ASN A 137 16.47 4.90 14.25
C ASN A 137 17.35 5.50 13.13
N GLY A 138 16.86 6.56 12.49
CA GLY A 138 17.56 7.25 11.40
C GLY A 138 17.72 6.43 10.11
N LYS A 139 17.03 5.29 9.97
CA LYS A 139 17.03 4.52 8.72
C LYS A 139 15.91 4.97 7.81
N GLU A 140 16.18 4.86 6.51
CA GLU A 140 15.21 5.05 5.44
C GLU A 140 14.05 4.07 5.59
N ALA A 141 12.84 4.62 5.63
CA ALA A 141 11.61 3.86 5.80
C ALA A 141 10.66 4.11 4.63
N LYS A 142 9.80 3.14 4.33
CA LYS A 142 8.79 3.26 3.28
C LYS A 142 7.39 3.29 3.87
N LEU A 143 6.64 4.35 3.60
CA LEU A 143 5.24 4.48 3.99
C LEU A 143 4.33 4.07 2.83
N TYR A 144 3.72 2.91 2.94
CA TYR A 144 2.79 2.37 1.95
C TYR A 144 1.38 2.92 2.17
N ILE A 145 0.79 3.43 1.10
CA ILE A 145 -0.52 4.06 1.11
C ILE A 145 -1.62 3.06 0.75
N PRO A 146 -2.72 2.98 1.51
CA PRO A 146 -3.87 2.12 1.20
C PRO A 146 -4.46 2.39 -0.18
N GLN A 147 -4.61 1.33 -0.98
CA GLN A 147 -5.10 1.37 -2.37
C GLN A 147 -6.52 1.95 -2.50
N ASP A 148 -7.34 1.83 -1.46
CA ASP A 148 -8.72 2.35 -1.45
C ASP A 148 -8.78 3.88 -1.59
N LEU A 149 -7.67 4.59 -1.35
CA LEU A 149 -7.58 6.04 -1.50
C LEU A 149 -7.33 6.48 -2.96
N TYR A 150 -6.86 5.57 -3.80
CA TYR A 150 -6.54 5.80 -5.23
C TYR A 150 -7.06 4.64 -6.09
N GLY A 151 -8.27 4.17 -5.78
CA GLY A 151 -8.86 2.98 -6.35
C GLY A 151 -9.07 3.06 -7.86
N GLU A 152 -9.38 4.23 -8.41
CA GLU A 152 -9.50 4.43 -9.86
C GLU A 152 -8.16 4.19 -10.55
N GLN A 153 -7.06 4.74 -10.00
CA GLN A 153 -5.71 4.49 -10.51
C GLN A 153 -5.32 3.01 -10.42
N VAL A 154 -5.70 2.32 -9.34
CA VAL A 154 -5.45 0.88 -9.18
C VAL A 154 -6.19 0.09 -10.24
N MET A 155 -7.46 0.41 -10.49
CA MET A 155 -8.27 -0.29 -11.49
C MET A 155 -7.73 -0.09 -12.91
N ASP A 156 -7.36 1.14 -13.27
CA ASP A 156 -6.75 1.45 -14.57
C ASP A 156 -5.48 0.61 -14.82
N LYS A 157 -4.59 0.55 -13.82
CA LYS A 157 -3.37 -0.26 -13.91
C LYS A 157 -3.67 -1.76 -13.92
N TYR A 158 -4.66 -2.20 -13.16
CA TYR A 158 -5.06 -3.61 -13.14
C TYR A 158 -5.54 -4.10 -14.51
N GLN A 159 -6.30 -3.28 -15.25
CA GLN A 159 -6.73 -3.58 -16.62
C GLN A 159 -5.55 -3.77 -17.59
N THR A 160 -4.39 -3.17 -17.29
CA THR A 160 -3.13 -3.37 -18.03
C THR A 160 -2.27 -4.52 -17.50
N GLY A 161 -2.78 -5.33 -16.56
CA GLY A 161 -2.06 -6.46 -15.98
C GLY A 161 -1.08 -6.09 -14.87
N LYS A 162 -1.22 -4.90 -14.26
CA LYS A 162 -0.31 -4.38 -13.22
C LYS A 162 -0.98 -4.19 -11.87
N ARG A 163 -0.31 -4.61 -10.80
CA ARG A 163 -0.67 -4.34 -9.41
C ARG A 163 -0.04 -3.02 -9.00
N TYR A 164 -0.85 -1.99 -8.83
CA TYR A 164 -0.36 -0.65 -8.56
C TYR A 164 -0.31 -0.33 -7.08
N GLY A 165 0.77 0.29 -6.61
CA GLY A 165 0.90 0.78 -5.25
C GLY A 165 1.58 2.14 -5.20
N ILE A 166 1.24 2.91 -4.18
CA ILE A 166 1.90 4.18 -3.87
C ILE A 166 2.69 4.03 -2.56
N VAL A 167 3.94 4.50 -2.58
CA VAL A 167 4.82 4.53 -1.42
C VAL A 167 5.48 5.89 -1.29
N ILE A 168 5.68 6.35 -0.07
CA ILE A 168 6.51 7.51 0.24
C ILE A 168 7.79 7.03 0.90
N GLN A 169 8.93 7.46 0.36
CA GLN A 169 10.24 7.31 0.96
C GLN A 169 10.39 8.39 2.04
N LEU A 170 10.49 7.95 3.29
CA LEU A 170 10.82 8.77 4.46
C LEU A 170 12.34 8.83 4.60
#